data_AF-A0A2S8PN89-F1
#
_entry.id   AF-A0A2S8PN89-F1
#
_cell.length_a   1.000
_cell.length_b   1.000
_cell.length_c   1.000
_cell.angle_alpha   90.00
_cell.angle_beta   90.00
_cell.angle_gamma   90.00
#
_symmetry.space_group_name_H-M   'P 1'
#
loop_
_entity.id
_entity.type
_entity.pdbx_description
1 polymer ?
#
loop_
_entity_poly.entity_id
_entity_poly.type
_entity_poly.pdbx_seq_one_letter_code
_entity_poly.pdbx_strand_id
1 'polypeptide(L)'
;MNGLIELIYNFFQGMGVPAALLPLLPFLTVMAVVYALLFLITRFLVRKKVIHMKTASFYMFVSVWVFGFLLFTLGPMVFSFYISFTQWEVVSDPVWAGTDNYRMLFKDTMFYKSLAVTFYYTLVSVPLQVVLSFGIALLMNLKLRGIYVFRTVYYLPTLVQGVAQMVLFIWIFNPNVGLINSVLRFAGIHGPAWLSDPHWSMPAIILMSLWTVGGNMIIYLAGLSDIPQSLYEQAEIDGATVLRRLWHVTLPQISPILFFNAVTSMIGAFQTFTQGFLVNGGPDNSLLFYAYYLYQPGCCRLFVCCLLTRQPSPGFWPLAVLSPSRPGSARSRCRSADASTGTAAASPEWSRCGRRPWPRPPHA
;
A
#
# COMPACT_ATOMS: atom_id res chain seq x y z
N MET A 1 -14.72 -23.65 -15.04
CA MET A 1 -14.46 -22.18 -15.04
C MET A 1 -13.53 -21.77 -16.17
N ASN A 2 -12.43 -22.48 -16.42
CA ASN A 2 -11.45 -22.15 -17.47
C ASN A 2 -12.03 -22.12 -18.90
N GLY A 3 -12.90 -23.06 -19.29
CA GLY A 3 -13.47 -23.09 -20.65
C GLY A 3 -14.42 -21.92 -20.99
N LEU A 4 -15.09 -21.35 -19.98
CA LEU A 4 -16.01 -20.22 -20.18
C LEU A 4 -15.22 -18.90 -20.30
N ILE A 5 -14.12 -18.79 -19.57
CA ILE A 5 -13.17 -17.69 -19.67
C ILE A 5 -12.51 -17.71 -21.06
N GLU A 6 -11.97 -18.85 -21.48
CA GLU A 6 -11.38 -19.05 -22.82
C GLU A 6 -12.34 -18.68 -23.96
N LEU A 7 -13.62 -19.08 -23.86
CA LEU A 7 -14.64 -18.76 -24.85
C LEU A 7 -14.93 -17.25 -24.93
N ILE A 8 -14.98 -16.56 -23.78
CA ILE A 8 -15.13 -15.10 -23.72
C ILE A 8 -13.90 -14.41 -24.32
N TYR A 9 -12.69 -14.85 -23.97
CA TYR A 9 -11.43 -14.29 -24.49
C TYR A 9 -11.36 -14.38 -26.01
N ASN A 10 -11.68 -15.55 -26.58
CA ASN A 10 -11.66 -15.77 -28.02
C ASN A 10 -12.73 -14.95 -28.75
N PHE A 11 -13.91 -14.78 -28.16
CA PHE A 11 -14.97 -13.93 -28.71
C PHE A 11 -14.56 -12.46 -28.80
N PHE A 12 -13.94 -11.91 -27.75
CA PHE A 12 -13.53 -10.50 -27.73
C PHE A 12 -12.27 -10.22 -28.55
N GLN A 13 -11.34 -11.18 -28.64
CA GLN A 13 -10.22 -11.10 -29.59
C GLN A 13 -10.72 -11.00 -31.04
N GLY A 14 -11.78 -11.72 -31.40
CA GLY A 14 -12.43 -11.62 -32.71
C GLY A 14 -13.02 -10.24 -33.03
N MET A 15 -13.30 -9.41 -32.02
CA MET A 15 -13.80 -8.03 -32.17
C MET A 15 -12.68 -6.97 -32.18
N GLY A 16 -11.41 -7.37 -32.13
CA GLY A 16 -10.27 -6.44 -32.20
C GLY A 16 -10.01 -5.64 -30.92
N VAL A 17 -10.45 -6.13 -29.76
CA VAL A 17 -10.23 -5.45 -28.47
C VAL A 17 -8.74 -5.50 -28.07
N PRO A 18 -8.13 -4.39 -27.63
CA PRO A 18 -6.74 -4.36 -27.17
C PRO A 18 -6.46 -5.38 -26.06
N ALA A 19 -5.31 -6.06 -26.15
CA ALA A 19 -4.96 -7.14 -25.21
C ALA A 19 -4.93 -6.73 -23.73
N ALA A 20 -4.71 -5.44 -23.46
CA ALA A 20 -4.74 -4.87 -22.11
C ALA A 20 -6.12 -4.91 -21.45
N LEU A 21 -7.22 -4.94 -22.22
CA LEU A 21 -8.59 -4.94 -21.70
C LEU A 21 -9.16 -6.34 -21.51
N LEU A 22 -8.58 -7.35 -22.15
CA LEU A 22 -9.04 -8.74 -22.08
C LEU A 22 -9.25 -9.30 -20.66
N PRO A 23 -8.37 -9.05 -19.67
CA PRO A 23 -8.61 -9.57 -18.31
C PRO A 23 -9.84 -8.93 -17.62
N LEU A 24 -10.30 -7.77 -18.07
CA LEU A 24 -11.46 -7.09 -17.50
C LEU A 24 -12.78 -7.55 -18.14
N LEU A 25 -12.75 -8.01 -19.39
CA LEU A 25 -13.93 -8.42 -20.14
C LEU A 25 -14.77 -9.51 -19.46
N PRO A 26 -14.23 -10.59 -18.88
CA PRO A 26 -15.06 -11.57 -18.16
C PRO A 26 -15.76 -10.95 -16.94
N PHE A 27 -15.15 -9.98 -16.25
CA PHE A 27 -15.79 -9.29 -15.13
C PHE A 27 -16.89 -8.34 -15.61
N LEU A 28 -16.63 -7.60 -16.70
CA LEU A 28 -17.61 -6.69 -17.30
C LEU A 28 -18.81 -7.45 -17.89
N THR A 29 -18.60 -8.61 -18.50
CA THR A 29 -19.71 -9.43 -19.01
C THR A 29 -20.54 -10.02 -17.87
N VAL A 30 -19.90 -10.57 -16.83
CA VAL A 30 -20.62 -11.05 -15.65
C VAL A 30 -21.41 -9.92 -14.99
N MET A 31 -20.81 -8.73 -14.86
CA MET A 31 -21.50 -7.54 -14.36
C MET A 31 -22.72 -7.19 -15.22
N ALA A 32 -22.55 -7.10 -16.55
CA ALA A 32 -23.62 -6.76 -17.48
C ALA A 32 -24.77 -7.79 -17.44
N VAL A 33 -24.45 -9.08 -17.37
CA VAL A 33 -25.44 -10.17 -17.27
C VAL A 33 -26.20 -10.09 -15.96
N VAL A 34 -25.51 -9.94 -14.82
CA VAL A 34 -26.15 -9.80 -13.51
C VAL A 34 -27.06 -8.56 -13.48
N TYR A 35 -26.61 -7.45 -14.06
CA TYR A 35 -27.38 -6.22 -14.12
C TYR A 35 -28.59 -6.32 -15.05
N ALA A 36 -28.46 -6.99 -16.19
CA ALA A 36 -29.57 -7.29 -17.09
C ALA A 36 -30.60 -8.19 -16.41
N LEU A 37 -30.18 -9.20 -15.65
CA LEU A 37 -31.06 -10.06 -14.87
C LEU A 37 -31.78 -9.28 -13.78
N LEU A 38 -31.07 -8.47 -13.00
CA LEU A 38 -31.68 -7.58 -12.01
C LEU A 38 -32.68 -6.62 -12.67
N PHE A 39 -32.35 -6.05 -13.82
CA PHE A 39 -33.25 -5.18 -14.57
C PHE A 39 -34.54 -5.90 -14.99
N LEU A 40 -34.42 -7.11 -15.55
CA LEU A 40 -35.56 -7.93 -15.97
C LEU A 40 -36.42 -8.36 -14.77
N ILE A 41 -35.81 -8.80 -13.67
CA ILE A 41 -36.51 -9.17 -12.42
C ILE A 41 -37.26 -7.97 -11.86
N THR A 42 -36.61 -6.82 -11.76
CA THR A 42 -37.24 -5.62 -11.21
C THR A 42 -38.39 -5.14 -12.10
N ARG A 43 -38.21 -5.16 -13.43
CA ARG A 43 -39.27 -4.82 -14.39
C ARG A 43 -40.46 -5.78 -14.31
N PHE A 44 -40.22 -7.07 -14.09
CA PHE A 44 -41.25 -8.08 -13.88
C PHE A 44 -42.03 -7.86 -12.58
N LEU A 45 -41.32 -7.58 -11.48
CA LEU A 45 -41.91 -7.31 -10.16
C LEU A 45 -42.75 -6.02 -10.14
N VAL A 46 -42.30 -4.98 -10.84
CA VAL A 46 -43.06 -3.73 -11.04
C VAL A 46 -44.30 -3.99 -11.89
N ARG A 47 -44.19 -4.77 -12.99
CA ARG A 47 -45.35 -5.16 -13.82
C ARG A 47 -46.39 -5.96 -13.03
N LYS A 48 -45.97 -6.83 -12.10
CA LYS A 48 -46.84 -7.59 -11.19
C LYS A 48 -47.39 -6.76 -10.00
N LYS A 49 -47.10 -5.46 -9.93
CA LYS A 49 -47.47 -4.54 -8.83
C LYS A 49 -47.02 -4.99 -7.42
N VAL A 50 -46.01 -5.86 -7.34
CA VAL A 50 -45.45 -6.32 -6.05
C VAL A 50 -44.60 -5.23 -5.41
N ILE A 51 -43.94 -4.40 -6.21
CA ILE A 51 -43.02 -3.34 -5.75
C ILE A 51 -43.37 -2.02 -6.45
N HIS A 52 -43.33 -0.92 -5.70
CA HIS A 52 -43.48 0.43 -6.24
C HIS A 52 -42.27 0.83 -7.10
N MET A 53 -42.52 1.54 -8.20
CA MET A 53 -41.48 1.93 -9.16
C MET A 53 -40.34 2.75 -8.51
N LYS A 54 -40.64 3.58 -7.49
CA LYS A 54 -39.63 4.35 -6.75
C LYS A 54 -38.66 3.44 -5.98
N THR A 55 -39.18 2.40 -5.34
CA THR A 55 -38.39 1.41 -4.59
C THR A 55 -37.53 0.56 -5.52
N ALA A 56 -38.08 0.15 -6.67
CA ALA A 56 -37.37 -0.56 -7.73
C ALA A 56 -36.16 0.24 -8.27
N SER A 57 -36.35 1.52 -8.56
CA SER A 57 -35.28 2.39 -9.04
C SER A 57 -34.17 2.57 -8.00
N PHE A 58 -34.53 2.72 -6.71
CA PHE A 58 -33.57 2.81 -5.62
C PHE A 58 -32.65 1.57 -5.57
N TYR A 59 -33.23 0.36 -5.62
CA TYR A 59 -32.45 -0.88 -5.56
C TYR A 59 -31.55 -1.06 -6.78
N MET A 60 -31.99 -0.67 -7.98
CA MET A 60 -31.09 -0.68 -9.14
C MET A 60 -29.87 0.21 -8.90
N PHE A 61 -30.06 1.48 -8.54
CA PHE A 61 -28.92 2.39 -8.35
C PHE A 61 -27.93 1.89 -7.29
N VAL A 62 -28.43 1.36 -6.17
CA VAL A 62 -27.58 0.80 -5.10
C VAL A 62 -26.87 -0.49 -5.56
N SER A 63 -27.52 -1.31 -6.40
CA SER A 63 -26.98 -2.60 -6.83
C SER A 63 -25.65 -2.51 -7.58
N VAL A 64 -25.36 -1.40 -8.30
CA VAL A 64 -24.06 -1.21 -8.99
C VAL A 64 -22.92 -1.24 -8.00
N TRP A 65 -23.04 -0.43 -6.94
CA TRP A 65 -22.01 -0.29 -5.93
C TRP A 65 -21.88 -1.57 -5.10
N VAL A 66 -23.01 -2.15 -4.67
CA VAL A 66 -23.01 -3.41 -3.89
C VAL A 66 -22.37 -4.53 -4.67
N PHE A 67 -22.69 -4.67 -5.97
CA PHE A 67 -22.09 -5.69 -6.81
C PHE A 67 -20.58 -5.50 -6.96
N GLY A 68 -20.13 -4.27 -7.24
CA GLY A 68 -18.71 -3.94 -7.31
C GLY A 68 -17.97 -4.26 -6.00
N PHE A 69 -18.56 -3.90 -4.86
CA PHE A 69 -18.03 -4.22 -3.54
C PHE A 69 -17.92 -5.73 -3.32
N LEU A 70 -18.98 -6.50 -3.59
CA LEU A 70 -18.97 -7.95 -3.42
C LEU A 70 -17.94 -8.64 -4.31
N LEU A 71 -17.81 -8.20 -5.57
CA LEU A 71 -16.94 -8.85 -6.54
C LEU A 71 -15.46 -8.46 -6.38
N PHE A 72 -15.16 -7.18 -6.15
CA PHE A 72 -13.79 -6.67 -6.15
C PHE A 72 -13.19 -6.46 -4.76
N THR A 73 -14.01 -6.37 -3.72
CA THR A 73 -13.54 -6.20 -2.34
C THR A 73 -13.78 -7.47 -1.53
N LEU A 74 -15.04 -7.88 -1.36
CA LEU A 74 -15.37 -9.02 -0.50
C LEU A 74 -14.94 -10.35 -1.11
N GLY A 75 -15.07 -10.54 -2.41
CA GLY A 75 -14.69 -11.76 -3.12
C GLY A 75 -13.21 -12.12 -2.92
N PRO A 76 -12.26 -11.25 -3.31
CA PRO A 76 -10.84 -11.47 -3.07
C PRO A 76 -10.49 -11.60 -1.59
N MET A 77 -11.21 -10.92 -0.69
CA MET A 77 -11.02 -11.05 0.76
C MET A 77 -11.38 -12.45 1.26
N VAL A 78 -12.55 -12.97 0.87
CA VAL A 78 -13.00 -14.34 1.20
C VAL A 78 -12.08 -15.37 0.56
N PHE A 79 -11.65 -15.15 -0.69
CA PHE A 79 -10.72 -16.03 -1.37
C PHE A 79 -9.33 -16.05 -0.71
N SER A 80 -8.81 -14.89 -0.29
CA SER A 80 -7.56 -14.79 0.47
C SER A 80 -7.69 -15.50 1.82
N PHE A 81 -8.85 -15.39 2.47
CA PHE A 81 -9.13 -16.12 3.70
C PHE A 81 -9.11 -17.64 3.48
N TYR A 82 -9.72 -18.14 2.40
CA TYR A 82 -9.66 -19.57 2.04
C TYR A 82 -8.22 -20.04 1.78
N ILE A 83 -7.45 -19.28 0.99
CA ILE A 83 -6.06 -19.61 0.68
C ILE A 83 -5.16 -19.57 1.92
N SER A 84 -5.49 -18.77 2.93
CA SER A 84 -4.69 -18.74 4.16
C SER A 84 -4.61 -20.11 4.87
N PHE A 85 -5.56 -21.03 4.62
CA PHE A 85 -5.57 -22.40 5.13
C PHE A 85 -4.96 -23.43 4.17
N THR A 86 -4.52 -23.01 2.99
CA THR A 86 -3.87 -23.89 2.02
C THR A 86 -2.38 -23.60 1.94
N GLN A 87 -1.59 -24.64 1.74
CA GLN A 87 -0.23 -24.50 1.25
C GLN A 87 -0.32 -24.36 -0.25
N TRP A 88 -0.19 -23.13 -0.73
CA TRP A 88 -0.21 -22.83 -2.14
C TRP A 88 1.07 -22.12 -2.54
N GLU A 89 2.00 -22.88 -3.13
CA GLU A 89 3.05 -22.28 -3.95
C GLU A 89 2.40 -22.05 -5.31
N VAL A 90 2.44 -20.84 -5.86
CA VAL A 90 1.66 -20.50 -7.08
C VAL A 90 1.98 -21.36 -8.32
N VAL A 91 3.05 -22.16 -8.23
CA VAL A 91 3.44 -23.15 -9.24
C VAL A 91 2.81 -24.54 -9.01
N SER A 92 2.40 -24.87 -7.79
CA SER A 92 1.77 -26.14 -7.42
C SER A 92 0.27 -26.01 -7.20
N ASP A 93 -0.44 -27.13 -7.25
CA ASP A 93 -1.85 -27.15 -6.84
C ASP A 93 -1.97 -26.83 -5.33
N PRO A 94 -3.03 -26.12 -4.91
CA PRO A 94 -3.25 -25.78 -3.52
C PRO A 94 -3.54 -27.04 -2.69
N VAL A 95 -2.71 -27.32 -1.69
CA VAL A 95 -2.90 -28.42 -0.75
C VAL A 95 -3.51 -27.87 0.54
N TRP A 96 -4.54 -28.50 1.08
CA TRP A 96 -5.13 -28.07 2.36
C TRP A 96 -4.15 -28.32 3.51
N ALA A 97 -3.71 -27.25 4.18
CA ALA A 97 -2.72 -27.28 5.27
C ALA A 97 -3.33 -26.95 6.64
N GLY A 98 -4.63 -26.68 6.69
CA GLY A 98 -5.32 -26.32 7.93
C GLY A 98 -4.71 -25.08 8.59
N THR A 99 -4.26 -25.21 9.84
CA THR A 99 -3.75 -24.07 10.63
C THR A 99 -2.22 -23.97 10.70
N ASP A 100 -1.50 -24.82 9.97
CA ASP A 100 -0.03 -24.89 10.08
C ASP A 100 0.65 -23.60 9.60
N ASN A 101 0.08 -22.93 8.60
CA ASN A 101 0.44 -21.60 8.14
C ASN A 101 0.49 -20.57 9.29
N TYR A 102 -0.55 -20.55 10.14
CA TYR A 102 -0.62 -19.66 11.29
C TYR A 102 0.39 -20.05 12.39
N ARG A 103 0.60 -21.35 12.63
CA ARG A 103 1.60 -21.82 13.60
C ARG A 103 3.02 -21.43 13.20
N MET A 104 3.34 -21.45 11.91
CA MET A 104 4.62 -20.99 11.39
C MET A 104 4.75 -19.47 11.57
N LEU A 105 3.69 -18.71 11.25
CA LEU A 105 3.67 -17.26 11.40
C LEU A 105 3.91 -16.80 12.85
N PHE A 106 3.24 -17.41 13.82
CA PHE A 106 3.41 -17.08 15.24
C PHE A 106 4.76 -17.50 15.83
N LYS A 107 5.56 -18.31 15.12
CA LYS A 107 6.94 -18.63 15.52
C LYS A 107 7.97 -17.70 14.87
N ASP A 108 7.57 -16.89 13.90
CA ASP A 108 8.49 -16.02 13.19
C ASP A 108 8.76 -14.73 13.98
N THR A 109 10.02 -14.53 14.37
CA THR A 109 10.48 -13.29 15.00
C THR A 109 10.27 -12.05 14.12
N MET A 110 10.34 -12.19 12.79
CA MET A 110 10.16 -11.08 11.85
C MET A 110 8.71 -10.62 11.77
N PHE A 111 7.75 -11.52 11.99
CA PHE A 111 6.34 -11.17 12.10
C PHE A 111 6.11 -10.15 13.24
N TYR A 112 6.61 -10.46 14.44
CA TYR A 112 6.50 -9.56 15.59
C TYR A 112 7.28 -8.25 15.39
N LYS A 113 8.47 -8.31 14.78
CA LYS A 113 9.23 -7.10 14.39
C LYS A 113 8.40 -6.22 13.46
N SER A 114 7.76 -6.81 12.45
CA SER A 114 6.97 -6.05 11.48
C SER A 114 5.72 -5.42 12.08
N LEU A 115 5.06 -6.13 13.00
CA LEU A 115 3.95 -5.58 13.77
C LEU A 115 4.43 -4.42 14.64
N ALA A 116 5.52 -4.59 15.39
CA ALA A 116 6.05 -3.54 16.25
C ALA A 116 6.42 -2.27 15.47
N VAL A 117 7.08 -2.40 14.31
CA VAL A 117 7.40 -1.29 13.40
C VAL A 117 6.12 -0.60 12.92
N THR A 118 5.12 -1.37 12.48
CA THR A 118 3.85 -0.81 11.97
C THR A 118 3.05 -0.12 13.07
N PHE A 119 2.96 -0.71 14.27
CA PHE A 119 2.29 -0.10 15.42
C PHE A 119 3.01 1.15 15.88
N TYR A 120 4.34 1.12 16.00
CA TYR A 120 5.14 2.30 16.37
C TYR A 120 4.95 3.43 15.36
N TYR A 121 5.02 3.12 14.06
CA TYR A 121 4.77 4.11 13.00
C TYR A 121 3.39 4.74 13.17
N THR A 122 2.38 3.91 13.32
CA THR A 122 0.98 4.33 13.34
C THR A 122 0.67 5.17 14.58
N LEU A 123 1.11 4.73 15.77
CA LEU A 123 0.90 5.43 17.03
C LEU A 123 1.62 6.78 17.11
N VAL A 124 2.70 6.96 16.37
CA VAL A 124 3.45 8.23 16.35
C VAL A 124 2.99 9.13 15.20
N SER A 125 2.92 8.60 13.98
CA SER A 125 2.60 9.39 12.78
C SER A 125 1.16 9.91 12.78
N VAL A 126 0.18 9.10 13.21
CA VAL A 126 -1.24 9.49 13.12
C VAL A 126 -1.58 10.65 14.07
N PRO A 127 -1.23 10.62 15.37
CA PRO A 127 -1.47 11.77 16.23
C PRO A 127 -0.73 13.02 15.76
N LEU A 128 0.52 12.88 15.30
CA LEU A 128 1.27 14.02 14.75
C LEU A 128 0.57 14.60 13.51
N GLN A 129 0.07 13.77 12.61
CA GLN A 129 -0.68 14.22 11.43
C GLN A 129 -1.97 14.92 11.85
N VAL A 130 -2.76 14.36 12.78
CA VAL A 130 -4.01 14.95 13.26
C VAL A 130 -3.75 16.31 13.90
N VAL A 131 -2.78 16.40 14.83
CA VAL A 131 -2.44 17.65 15.52
C VAL A 131 -1.91 18.69 14.53
N LEU A 132 -1.00 18.30 13.63
CA LEU A 132 -0.40 19.22 12.67
C LEU A 132 -1.41 19.72 11.63
N SER A 133 -2.20 18.82 11.03
CA SER A 133 -3.22 19.20 10.05
C SER A 133 -4.33 20.04 10.68
N PHE A 134 -4.76 19.73 11.91
CA PHE A 134 -5.73 20.54 12.63
C PHE A 134 -5.16 21.91 13.00
N GLY A 135 -3.92 21.96 13.50
CA GLY A 135 -3.23 23.22 13.79
C GLY A 135 -3.13 24.11 12.54
N ILE A 136 -2.67 23.56 11.42
CA ILE A 136 -2.61 24.31 10.15
C ILE A 136 -4.02 24.74 9.71
N ALA A 137 -5.04 23.89 9.85
CA ALA A 137 -6.41 24.25 9.50
C ALA A 137 -6.93 25.44 10.33
N LEU A 138 -6.62 25.51 11.63
CA LEU A 138 -6.96 26.67 12.47
C LEU A 138 -6.27 27.96 11.97
N LEU A 139 -4.97 27.88 11.62
CA LEU A 139 -4.26 29.02 11.02
C LEU A 139 -4.88 29.44 9.68
N MET A 140 -5.31 28.47 8.87
CA MET A 140 -5.90 28.69 7.54
C MET A 140 -7.39 29.07 7.58
N ASN A 141 -8.01 29.05 8.76
CA ASN A 141 -9.38 29.51 8.99
C ASN A 141 -9.45 31.02 9.29
N LEU A 142 -8.30 31.68 9.51
CA LEU A 142 -8.24 33.13 9.74
C LEU A 142 -8.62 33.91 8.48
N LYS A 143 -9.28 35.06 8.62
CA LYS A 143 -9.65 35.93 7.49
C LYS A 143 -8.47 36.77 7.00
N LEU A 144 -7.44 36.13 6.43
CA LEU A 144 -6.23 36.79 5.90
C LEU A 144 -6.29 36.98 4.38
N ARG A 145 -5.76 38.10 3.88
CA ARG A 145 -5.59 38.35 2.44
C ARG A 145 -4.53 37.39 1.90
N GLY A 146 -4.84 36.63 0.84
CA GLY A 146 -3.94 35.65 0.22
C GLY A 146 -4.06 34.21 0.72
N ILE A 147 -5.02 33.90 1.60
CA ILE A 147 -5.13 32.58 2.23
C ILE A 147 -5.36 31.43 1.25
N TYR A 148 -5.97 31.70 0.09
CA TYR A 148 -6.17 30.71 -0.96
C TYR A 148 -4.85 30.17 -1.52
N VAL A 149 -3.81 31.01 -1.62
CA VAL A 149 -2.48 30.57 -2.09
C VAL A 149 -1.86 29.61 -1.07
N PHE A 150 -1.93 29.93 0.23
CA PHE A 150 -1.43 29.06 1.28
C PHE A 150 -2.16 27.71 1.31
N ARG A 151 -3.50 27.71 1.18
CA ARG A 151 -4.29 26.47 1.09
C ARG A 151 -3.82 25.59 -0.07
N THR A 152 -3.56 26.18 -1.24
CA THR A 152 -3.05 25.46 -2.41
C THR A 152 -1.65 24.90 -2.16
N VAL A 153 -0.73 25.70 -1.61
CA VAL A 153 0.66 25.26 -1.35
C VAL A 153 0.71 24.09 -0.36
N TYR A 154 -0.07 24.13 0.72
CA TYR A 154 -0.13 23.03 1.69
C TYR A 154 -0.84 21.79 1.17
N TYR A 155 -1.80 21.95 0.25
CA TYR A 155 -2.51 20.83 -0.36
C TYR A 155 -1.72 20.15 -1.50
N LEU A 156 -0.90 20.89 -2.23
CA LEU A 156 -0.18 20.38 -3.41
C LEU A 156 0.61 19.08 -3.16
N PRO A 157 1.32 18.91 -2.03
CA PRO A 157 2.01 17.66 -1.72
C PRO A 157 1.13 16.41 -1.73
N THR A 158 -0.16 16.51 -1.35
CA THR A 158 -1.04 15.34 -1.29
C THR A 158 -1.46 14.82 -2.67
N LEU A 159 -1.21 15.61 -3.71
CA LEU A 159 -1.43 15.19 -5.10
C LEU A 159 -0.27 14.36 -5.65
N VAL A 160 0.88 14.36 -4.96
CA VAL A 160 2.05 13.59 -5.36
C VAL A 160 1.83 12.11 -5.03
N GLN A 161 2.09 11.23 -5.99
CA GLN A 161 1.98 9.77 -5.79
C GLN A 161 3.02 9.28 -4.77
N GLY A 162 2.65 8.31 -3.94
CA GLY A 162 3.52 7.82 -2.85
C GLY A 162 4.89 7.31 -3.30
N VAL A 163 5.01 6.71 -4.50
CA VAL A 163 6.30 6.29 -5.07
C VAL A 163 7.16 7.50 -5.40
N ALA A 164 6.60 8.49 -6.09
CA ALA A 164 7.31 9.72 -6.45
C ALA A 164 7.74 10.50 -5.20
N GLN A 165 6.88 10.55 -4.18
CA GLN A 165 7.20 11.13 -2.88
C GLN A 165 8.42 10.42 -2.26
N MET A 166 8.43 9.10 -2.18
CA MET A 166 9.55 8.37 -1.59
C MET A 166 10.85 8.59 -2.38
N VAL A 167 10.81 8.58 -3.72
CA VAL A 167 11.98 8.87 -4.55
C VAL A 167 12.52 10.27 -4.28
N LEU A 168 11.66 11.29 -4.21
CA LEU A 168 12.04 12.65 -3.87
C LEU A 168 12.71 12.71 -2.48
N PHE A 169 12.14 12.03 -1.48
CA PHE A 169 12.69 12.03 -0.14
C PHE A 169 13.98 11.21 0.00
N ILE A 170 14.22 10.19 -0.82
CA ILE A 170 15.54 9.52 -0.90
C ILE A 170 16.64 10.52 -1.27
N TRP A 171 16.37 11.46 -2.18
CA TRP A 171 17.30 12.53 -2.51
C TRP A 171 17.46 13.55 -1.38
N ILE A 172 16.36 13.98 -0.77
CA ILE A 172 16.38 14.95 0.34
C ILE A 172 17.11 14.39 1.57
N PHE A 173 16.90 13.13 1.89
CA PHE A 173 17.50 12.41 3.03
C PHE A 173 18.90 11.85 2.74
N ASN A 174 19.48 12.14 1.57
CA ASN A 174 20.82 11.68 1.25
C ASN A 174 21.85 12.24 2.25
N PRO A 175 22.72 11.40 2.85
CA PRO A 175 23.64 11.86 3.88
C PRO A 175 24.69 12.86 3.38
N ASN A 176 25.11 12.71 2.12
CA ASN A 176 26.22 13.46 1.54
C ASN A 176 25.77 14.74 0.84
N VAL A 177 24.73 14.64 0.01
CA VAL A 177 24.23 15.73 -0.86
C VAL A 177 22.79 16.16 -0.57
N GLY A 178 22.16 15.60 0.48
CA GLY A 178 20.77 15.87 0.79
C GLY A 178 20.52 17.30 1.28
N LEU A 179 19.33 17.82 0.98
CA LEU A 179 18.91 19.17 1.36
C LEU A 179 18.89 19.33 2.89
N ILE A 180 18.31 18.36 3.61
CA ILE A 180 18.20 18.41 5.07
C ILE A 180 19.58 18.44 5.73
N ASN A 181 20.49 17.56 5.29
CA ASN A 181 21.85 17.54 5.84
C ASN A 181 22.67 18.77 5.46
N SER A 182 22.38 19.40 4.32
CA SER A 182 23.02 20.65 3.94
C SER A 182 22.58 21.81 4.84
N VAL A 183 21.29 21.88 5.20
CA VAL A 183 20.77 22.85 6.17
C VAL A 183 21.33 22.58 7.58
N LEU A 184 21.38 21.32 8.02
CA LEU A 184 21.98 20.95 9.31
C LEU A 184 23.47 21.32 9.40
N ARG A 185 24.22 21.12 8.31
CA ARG A 185 25.63 21.52 8.23
C ARG A 185 25.81 23.03 8.33
N PHE A 186 24.89 23.83 7.79
CA PHE A 186 24.91 25.29 7.98
C PHE A 186 24.76 25.69 9.46
N ALA A 187 23.99 24.91 10.22
CA ALA A 187 23.87 25.06 11.67
C ALA A 187 24.99 24.38 12.47
N GLY A 188 26.03 23.84 11.81
CA GLY A 188 27.16 23.16 12.46
C GLY A 188 26.87 21.73 12.93
N ILE A 189 25.73 21.14 12.57
CA ILE A 189 25.31 19.80 12.99
C ILE A 189 25.63 18.79 11.88
N HIS A 190 26.35 17.72 12.22
CA HIS A 190 26.51 16.57 11.32
C HIS A 190 25.21 15.78 11.25
N GLY A 191 24.50 15.91 10.12
CA GLY A 191 23.22 15.24 9.92
C GLY A 191 23.36 13.71 9.85
N PRO A 192 22.39 12.96 10.39
CA PRO A 192 22.44 11.50 10.42
C PRO A 192 22.28 10.89 9.03
N ALA A 193 22.58 9.59 8.93
CA ALA A 193 22.28 8.81 7.74
C ALA A 193 20.81 8.36 7.76
N TRP A 194 19.89 9.30 7.51
CA TRP A 194 18.44 9.16 7.65
C TRP A 194 17.86 7.81 7.24
N LEU A 195 18.16 7.30 6.05
CA LEU A 195 17.61 6.02 5.56
C LEU A 195 18.54 4.82 5.74
N SER A 196 19.80 5.04 6.14
CA SER A 196 20.81 3.98 6.27
C SER A 196 21.10 3.60 7.72
N ASP A 197 20.65 4.41 8.68
CA ASP A 197 20.72 4.14 10.12
C ASP A 197 19.37 3.61 10.64
N PRO A 198 19.33 2.44 11.32
CA PRO A 198 18.11 1.89 11.92
C PRO A 198 17.37 2.82 12.87
N HIS A 199 18.08 3.73 13.55
CA HIS A 199 17.48 4.65 14.51
C HIS A 199 16.80 5.85 13.83
N TRP A 200 17.28 6.26 12.65
CA TRP A 200 16.80 7.44 11.94
C TRP A 200 15.82 7.16 10.81
N SER A 201 15.81 5.92 10.31
CA SER A 201 14.94 5.53 9.18
C SER A 201 13.47 5.70 9.49
N MET A 202 13.04 5.35 10.70
CA MET A 202 11.63 5.50 11.09
C MET A 202 11.23 6.98 11.26
N PRO A 203 11.98 7.82 12.01
CA PRO A 203 11.76 9.27 12.01
C PRO A 203 11.72 9.89 10.61
N ALA A 204 12.58 9.45 9.68
CA ALA A 204 12.59 9.96 8.31
C ALA A 204 11.26 9.68 7.58
N ILE A 205 10.70 8.47 7.71
CA ILE A 205 9.40 8.13 7.11
C ILE A 205 8.25 8.88 7.80
N ILE A 206 8.31 9.08 9.12
CA ILE A 206 7.32 9.90 9.84
C ILE A 206 7.35 11.34 9.33
N LEU A 207 8.53 11.97 9.23
CA LEU A 207 8.67 13.33 8.69
C LEU A 207 8.16 13.43 7.25
N MET A 208 8.44 12.42 6.43
CA MET A 208 7.91 12.34 5.07
C MET A 208 6.37 12.31 5.07
N SER A 209 5.75 11.56 5.99
CA SER A 209 4.28 11.48 6.10
C SER A 209 3.63 12.82 6.50
N LEU A 210 4.35 13.64 7.27
CA LEU A 210 3.88 14.97 7.68
C LEU A 210 3.85 15.96 6.51
N TRP A 211 4.57 15.69 5.42
CA TRP A 211 4.53 16.55 4.23
C TRP A 211 3.16 16.52 3.53
N THR A 212 2.38 15.46 3.74
CA THR A 212 1.07 15.25 3.11
C THR A 212 -0.13 15.59 4.02
N VAL A 213 0.07 16.39 5.07
CA VAL A 213 -1.01 16.79 6.00
C VAL A 213 -2.07 17.71 5.38
N GLY A 214 -1.80 18.28 4.21
CA GLY A 214 -2.71 19.19 3.51
C GLY A 214 -4.08 18.59 3.17
N GLY A 215 -4.16 17.27 2.97
CA GLY A 215 -5.43 16.59 2.68
C GLY A 215 -6.37 16.64 3.88
N ASN A 216 -5.89 16.21 5.05
CA ASN A 216 -6.64 16.26 6.30
C ASN A 216 -6.96 17.71 6.70
N MET A 217 -6.04 18.63 6.44
CA MET A 217 -6.26 20.07 6.69
C MET A 217 -7.48 20.60 5.94
N ILE A 218 -7.69 20.25 4.65
CA ILE A 218 -8.87 20.70 3.89
C ILE A 218 -10.15 20.17 4.51
N ILE A 219 -10.15 18.90 4.93
CA ILE A 219 -11.33 18.29 5.56
C ILE A 219 -11.67 19.02 6.87
N TYR A 220 -10.66 19.33 7.69
CA TYR A 220 -10.86 20.12 8.91
C TYR A 220 -11.31 21.55 8.62
N LEU A 221 -10.78 22.18 7.58
CA LEU A 221 -11.19 23.53 7.19
C LEU A 221 -12.65 23.57 6.75
N ALA A 222 -13.14 22.57 6.01
CA ALA A 222 -14.54 22.43 5.65
C ALA A 222 -15.41 22.32 6.91
N GLY A 223 -15.00 21.49 7.87
CA GLY A 223 -15.68 21.35 9.16
C GLY A 223 -15.70 22.64 9.99
N LEU A 224 -14.58 23.36 10.05
CA LEU A 224 -14.49 24.65 10.74
C LEU A 224 -15.38 25.72 10.12
N SER A 225 -15.55 25.67 8.79
CA SER A 225 -16.38 26.62 8.03
C SER A 225 -17.88 26.36 8.20
N ASP A 226 -18.26 25.14 8.61
CA ASP A 226 -19.66 24.74 8.83
C ASP A 226 -20.20 25.18 10.20
N ILE A 227 -19.32 25.58 11.12
CA ILE A 227 -19.70 26.02 12.47
C ILE A 227 -20.46 27.35 12.38
N PRO A 228 -21.71 27.43 12.87
CA PRO A 228 -22.49 28.67 12.86
C PRO A 228 -21.78 29.81 13.61
N GLN A 229 -21.70 30.99 12.98
CA GLN A 229 -21.06 32.16 13.57
C GLN A 229 -21.71 32.59 14.89
N SER A 230 -23.01 32.33 15.05
CA SER A 230 -23.77 32.64 16.26
C SER A 230 -23.21 31.99 17.53
N LEU A 231 -22.63 30.79 17.43
CA LEU A 231 -22.00 30.12 18.58
C LEU A 231 -20.74 30.87 19.06
N TYR A 232 -19.99 31.46 18.13
CA TYR A 232 -18.80 32.25 18.46
C TYR A 232 -19.17 33.62 19.05
N GLU A 233 -20.24 34.24 18.54
CA GLU A 233 -20.76 35.52 19.04
C GLU A 233 -21.35 35.38 20.45
N GLN A 234 -22.13 34.32 20.70
CA GLN A 234 -22.65 34.02 22.04
C GLN A 234 -21.51 33.80 23.05
N ALA A 235 -20.51 33.00 22.68
CA ALA A 235 -19.35 32.78 23.56
C ALA A 235 -18.55 34.07 23.82
N GLU A 236 -18.52 35.01 22.86
CA GLU A 236 -17.85 36.30 23.03
C GLU A 236 -18.62 37.23 23.98
N ILE A 237 -19.96 37.21 23.92
CA ILE A 237 -20.84 37.92 24.88
C ILE A 237 -20.62 37.37 26.30
N ASP A 238 -20.43 36.06 26.45
CA ASP A 238 -20.12 35.40 27.73
C ASP A 238 -18.67 35.64 28.21
N GLY A 239 -17.87 36.44 27.49
CA GLY A 239 -16.48 36.76 27.85
C GLY A 239 -15.49 35.60 27.64
N ALA A 240 -15.80 34.64 26.77
CA ALA A 240 -14.92 33.51 26.52
C ALA A 240 -13.65 33.92 25.76
N THR A 241 -12.48 33.59 26.32
CA THR A 241 -11.18 33.77 25.66
C THR A 241 -11.03 32.85 24.45
N VAL A 242 -10.08 33.15 23.55
CA VAL A 242 -9.83 32.35 22.33
C VAL A 242 -9.59 30.86 22.65
N LEU A 243 -8.80 30.57 23.69
CA LEU A 243 -8.54 29.20 24.11
C LEU A 243 -9.81 28.52 24.64
N ARG A 244 -10.65 29.25 25.40
CA ARG A 244 -11.91 28.73 25.91
C ARG A 244 -12.89 28.41 24.77
N ARG A 245 -12.97 29.28 23.75
CA ARG A 245 -13.74 29.04 22.52
C ARG A 245 -13.23 27.82 21.75
N LEU A 246 -11.91 27.65 21.63
CA LEU A 246 -11.33 26.47 20.98
C LEU A 246 -11.74 25.17 21.68
N TRP A 247 -11.61 25.09 23.00
CA TRP A 247 -11.88 23.86 23.75
C TRP A 247 -13.38 23.57 23.96
N HIS A 248 -14.22 24.59 24.09
CA HIS A 248 -15.63 24.39 24.46
C HIS A 248 -16.61 24.59 23.29
N VAL A 249 -16.20 25.25 22.21
CA VAL A 249 -17.05 25.48 21.03
C VAL A 249 -16.49 24.73 19.83
N THR A 250 -15.25 25.03 19.43
CA THR A 250 -14.69 24.50 18.19
C THR A 250 -14.43 22.99 18.26
N LEU A 251 -13.65 22.52 19.23
CA LEU A 251 -13.27 21.10 19.36
C LEU A 251 -14.48 20.15 19.48
N PRO A 252 -15.52 20.44 20.29
CA PRO A 252 -16.70 19.58 20.38
C PRO A 252 -17.46 19.50 19.06
N GLN A 253 -17.63 20.62 18.35
CA GLN A 253 -18.37 20.68 17.09
C GLN A 253 -17.67 19.92 15.97
N ILE A 254 -16.33 19.99 15.90
CA ILE A 254 -15.55 19.26 14.88
C ILE A 254 -15.18 17.83 15.29
N SER A 255 -15.52 17.40 16.51
CA SER A 255 -15.13 16.10 17.04
C SER A 255 -15.48 14.91 16.11
N PRO A 256 -16.63 14.89 15.39
CA PRO A 256 -16.91 13.79 14.45
C PRO A 256 -15.94 13.77 13.26
N ILE A 257 -15.49 14.95 12.82
CA ILE A 257 -14.56 15.12 11.70
C ILE A 257 -13.13 14.79 12.13
N LEU A 258 -12.74 15.16 13.35
CA LEU A 258 -11.47 14.75 13.96
C LEU A 258 -11.40 13.23 14.07
N PHE A 259 -12.45 12.61 14.62
CA PHE A 259 -12.53 11.15 14.77
C PHE A 259 -12.48 10.44 13.42
N PHE A 260 -13.27 10.90 12.44
CA PHE A 260 -13.25 10.35 11.09
C PHE A 260 -11.84 10.37 10.48
N ASN A 261 -11.17 11.53 10.49
CA ASN A 261 -9.81 11.65 9.95
C ASN A 261 -8.77 10.85 10.72
N ALA A 262 -8.89 10.77 12.05
CA ALA A 262 -7.99 9.95 12.87
C ALA A 262 -8.12 8.47 12.51
N VAL A 263 -9.35 7.97 12.35
CA VAL A 263 -9.61 6.58 11.97
C VAL A 263 -9.14 6.28 10.55
N THR A 264 -9.43 7.15 9.57
CA THR A 264 -8.96 6.93 8.19
C THR A 264 -7.44 7.01 8.08
N SER A 265 -6.80 7.94 8.80
CA SER A 265 -5.33 8.04 8.86
C SER A 265 -4.70 6.83 9.54
N MET A 266 -5.33 6.30 10.60
CA MET A 266 -4.94 5.04 11.25
C MET A 266 -4.98 3.87 10.25
N ILE A 267 -6.09 3.71 9.52
CA ILE A 267 -6.22 2.66 8.49
C ILE A 267 -5.11 2.81 7.43
N GLY A 268 -4.89 4.04 6.94
CA GLY A 268 -3.85 4.32 5.95
C GLY A 268 -2.44 4.00 6.46
N ALA A 269 -2.14 4.35 7.72
CA ALA A 269 -0.85 4.06 8.34
C ALA A 269 -0.60 2.55 8.52
N PHE A 270 -1.62 1.76 8.86
CA PHE A 270 -1.52 0.29 8.89
C PHE A 270 -1.29 -0.33 7.50
N GLN A 271 -1.77 0.32 6.44
CA GLN A 271 -1.62 -0.13 5.05
C GLN A 271 -0.32 0.35 4.38
N THR A 272 0.60 0.95 5.15
CA THR A 272 1.88 1.45 4.63
C THR A 272 2.71 0.31 4.03
N PHE A 273 2.97 0.39 2.73
CA PHE A 273 3.69 -0.64 1.97
C PHE A 273 4.85 -0.04 1.17
N THR A 274 4.56 0.98 0.36
CA THR A 274 5.47 1.57 -0.62
C THR A 274 6.81 2.00 -0.03
N GLN A 275 6.77 2.59 1.15
CA GLN A 275 7.92 3.12 1.87
C GLN A 275 8.89 2.00 2.26
N GLY A 276 8.38 0.89 2.80
CA GLY A 276 9.18 -0.29 3.13
C GLY A 276 9.68 -1.02 1.88
N PHE A 277 8.84 -1.12 0.85
CA PHE A 277 9.20 -1.81 -0.40
C PHE A 277 10.37 -1.15 -1.12
N LEU A 278 10.36 0.18 -1.28
CA LEU A 278 11.38 0.89 -2.05
C LEU A 278 12.77 0.87 -1.41
N VAL A 279 12.86 0.71 -0.09
CA VAL A 279 14.12 0.59 0.66
C VAL A 279 14.39 -0.82 1.16
N ASN A 280 13.66 -1.82 0.65
CA ASN A 280 13.79 -3.23 1.01
C ASN A 280 13.76 -3.50 2.53
N GLY A 281 12.85 -2.84 3.26
CA GLY A 281 12.69 -2.99 4.71
C GLY A 281 13.64 -2.14 5.56
N GLY A 282 14.55 -1.40 4.93
CA GLY A 282 15.48 -0.51 5.62
C GLY A 282 16.60 -1.24 6.38
N PRO A 283 17.53 -0.50 6.98
CA PRO A 283 18.66 -1.06 7.73
C PRO A 283 18.16 -1.83 8.96
N ASP A 284 18.64 -3.06 9.13
CA ASP A 284 18.16 -3.99 10.16
C ASP A 284 16.62 -4.13 10.20
N ASN A 285 15.92 -4.13 9.05
CA ASN A 285 14.45 -4.28 9.01
C ASN A 285 13.69 -3.22 9.84
N SER A 286 14.27 -2.03 10.05
CA SER A 286 13.67 -0.94 10.81
C SER A 286 12.42 -0.34 10.14
N LEU A 287 12.24 -0.57 8.84
CA LEU A 287 11.11 -0.17 8.02
C LEU A 287 10.36 -1.39 7.45
N LEU A 288 10.45 -2.53 8.14
CA LEU A 288 9.71 -3.73 7.79
C LEU A 288 8.24 -3.58 8.21
N PHE A 289 7.44 -2.87 7.41
CA PHE A 289 6.00 -2.78 7.65
C PHE A 289 5.34 -4.15 7.44
N TYR A 290 4.27 -4.42 8.19
CA TYR A 290 3.52 -5.68 8.11
C TYR A 290 3.04 -5.99 6.68
N ALA A 291 2.49 -4.99 5.99
CA ALA A 291 2.04 -5.14 4.60
C ALA A 291 3.21 -5.54 3.66
N TYR A 292 4.41 -5.02 3.91
CA TYR A 292 5.61 -5.38 3.14
C TYR A 292 6.15 -6.77 3.54
N TYR A 293 6.11 -7.13 4.83
CA TYR A 293 6.48 -8.46 5.30
C TYR A 293 5.66 -9.56 4.61
N LEU A 294 4.34 -9.38 4.49
CA LEU A 294 3.46 -10.33 3.78
C LEU A 294 3.80 -10.48 2.29
N TYR A 295 4.37 -9.45 1.68
CA TYR A 295 4.77 -9.47 0.28
C TYR A 295 6.08 -10.24 0.04
N GLN A 296 6.93 -10.37 1.06
CA GLN A 296 8.24 -11.00 0.88
C GLN A 296 8.11 -12.50 0.54
N PRO A 297 8.98 -13.02 -0.35
CA PRO A 297 8.93 -14.42 -0.79
C PRO A 297 8.97 -15.44 0.36
N GLY A 298 9.64 -15.10 1.47
CA GLY A 298 9.72 -15.96 2.66
C GLY A 298 8.38 -16.16 3.38
N CYS A 299 7.45 -15.20 3.28
CA CYS A 299 6.09 -15.28 3.84
C CYS A 299 5.05 -15.75 2.80
N CYS A 300 5.48 -15.94 1.54
CA CYS A 300 4.66 -16.21 0.36
C CYS A 300 3.99 -17.61 0.36
N ARG A 301 3.92 -18.28 1.52
CA ARG A 301 3.01 -19.42 1.74
C ARG A 301 1.59 -19.01 2.12
N LEU A 302 1.38 -17.77 2.60
CA LEU A 302 0.08 -17.33 3.14
C LEU A 302 -0.74 -16.39 2.24
N PHE A 303 -0.18 -15.80 1.18
CA PHE A 303 -0.87 -14.71 0.46
C PHE A 303 -0.77 -14.77 -1.07
N VAL A 304 -1.89 -14.38 -1.68
CA VAL A 304 -2.29 -14.23 -3.10
C VAL A 304 -1.30 -13.46 -4.01
N CYS A 305 -0.16 -12.99 -3.51
CA CYS A 305 0.75 -12.08 -4.21
C CYS A 305 1.46 -12.67 -5.44
N CYS A 306 1.73 -13.98 -5.49
CA CYS A 306 2.37 -14.55 -6.68
C CYS A 306 1.46 -14.54 -7.93
N LEU A 307 0.15 -14.33 -7.77
CA LEU A 307 -0.80 -14.20 -8.89
C LEU A 307 -0.63 -12.88 -9.65
N LEU A 308 -0.08 -11.83 -9.01
CA LEU A 308 0.21 -10.53 -9.63
C LEU A 308 1.64 -10.42 -10.21
N THR A 309 2.55 -11.33 -9.85
CA THR A 309 3.93 -11.35 -10.35
C THR A 309 4.17 -12.32 -11.50
N ARG A 310 3.11 -12.88 -12.10
CA ARG A 310 3.23 -13.52 -13.41
C ARG A 310 3.43 -12.42 -14.46
N GLN A 311 4.65 -11.87 -14.53
CA GLN A 311 5.16 -11.41 -15.81
C GLN A 311 4.99 -12.57 -16.78
N PRO A 312 4.33 -12.38 -17.93
CA PRO A 312 4.28 -13.42 -18.93
C PRO A 312 5.72 -13.76 -19.29
N SER A 313 5.99 -15.07 -19.36
CA SER A 313 7.25 -15.68 -19.75
C SER A 313 8.00 -14.87 -20.81
N PRO A 314 9.34 -14.75 -20.72
CA PRO A 314 10.16 -13.98 -21.65
C PRO A 314 10.20 -14.71 -23.00
N GLY A 315 9.18 -14.45 -23.82
CA GLY A 315 9.10 -14.94 -25.20
C GLY A 315 8.45 -13.94 -26.14
N PHE A 316 8.09 -12.73 -25.68
CA PHE A 316 7.24 -11.82 -26.48
C PHE A 316 7.68 -10.34 -26.56
N TRP A 317 8.84 -9.95 -26.04
CA TRP A 317 9.35 -8.58 -26.22
C TRP A 317 10.88 -8.55 -26.35
N PRO A 318 11.45 -8.25 -27.53
CA PRO A 318 12.86 -7.96 -27.67
C PRO A 318 13.07 -6.45 -27.55
N LEU A 319 13.10 -5.90 -26.34
CA LEU A 319 13.72 -4.59 -26.10
C LEU A 319 14.44 -4.62 -24.74
N ALA A 320 15.76 -4.53 -24.83
CA ALA A 320 16.69 -4.56 -23.73
C ALA A 320 16.48 -3.36 -22.78
N VAL A 321 16.24 -3.65 -21.51
CA VAL A 321 16.57 -2.74 -20.41
C VAL A 321 17.49 -3.51 -19.47
N LEU A 322 18.73 -3.05 -19.41
CA LEU A 322 19.81 -3.57 -18.57
C LEU A 322 19.39 -3.60 -17.10
N SER A 323 19.33 -4.80 -16.52
CA SER A 323 19.31 -5.03 -15.08
C SER A 323 20.74 -5.35 -14.61
N PRO A 324 21.27 -4.71 -13.56
CA PRO A 324 22.55 -5.09 -12.99
C PRO A 324 22.43 -6.44 -12.26
N SER A 325 23.24 -7.39 -12.71
CA SER A 325 23.41 -8.74 -12.16
C SER A 325 23.67 -8.73 -10.65
N ARG A 326 22.82 -9.40 -9.87
CA ARG A 326 23.13 -9.81 -8.49
C ARG A 326 24.06 -11.04 -8.50
N PRO A 327 25.14 -11.10 -7.70
CA PRO A 327 25.95 -12.31 -7.55
C PRO A 327 25.18 -13.39 -6.76
N GLY A 328 25.24 -14.62 -7.27
CA GLY A 328 24.46 -15.76 -6.78
C GLY A 328 24.86 -16.27 -5.39
N SER A 329 23.84 -16.58 -4.60
CA SER A 329 23.93 -17.43 -3.42
C SER A 329 24.00 -18.91 -3.84
N ALA A 330 25.19 -19.39 -4.15
CA ALA A 330 25.48 -20.81 -4.25
C ALA A 330 26.39 -21.19 -3.06
N ARG A 331 25.81 -21.55 -1.91
CA ARG A 331 26.51 -22.24 -0.81
C ARG A 331 25.53 -22.79 0.23
N SER A 332 25.18 -24.07 0.10
CA SER A 332 24.87 -24.96 1.23
C SER A 332 24.69 -26.41 0.76
N ARG A 333 25.74 -26.98 0.16
CA ARG A 333 25.85 -28.44 0.05
C ARG A 333 27.33 -28.82 -0.12
N CYS A 334 28.01 -28.96 1.01
CA CYS A 334 29.22 -29.76 1.25
C CYS A 334 29.75 -29.38 2.64
N ARG A 335 29.30 -30.10 3.68
CA ARG A 335 29.96 -30.12 4.99
C ARG A 335 29.90 -31.55 5.51
N SER A 336 30.91 -32.33 5.16
CA SER A 336 31.31 -33.57 5.84
C SER A 336 32.59 -34.10 5.19
N ALA A 337 33.75 -33.73 5.73
CA ALA A 337 34.98 -34.52 5.69
C ALA A 337 36.06 -33.82 6.53
N ASP A 338 36.29 -34.40 7.70
CA ASP A 338 37.55 -34.57 8.43
C ASP A 338 38.44 -33.37 8.80
N ALA A 339 38.50 -33.20 10.12
CA ALA A 339 39.63 -32.66 10.83
C ALA A 339 40.77 -33.68 10.86
N SER A 340 41.92 -33.36 10.27
CA SER A 340 43.25 -33.72 10.78
C SER A 340 44.33 -33.08 9.90
N THR A 341 45.43 -32.70 10.55
CA THR A 341 46.70 -32.19 10.00
C THR A 341 46.74 -30.72 9.55
N GLY A 342 47.50 -29.93 10.31
CA GLY A 342 47.91 -28.59 9.93
C GLY A 342 49.12 -28.60 9.00
N THR A 343 49.23 -27.55 8.19
CA THR A 343 50.47 -26.82 7.87
C THR A 343 50.11 -25.69 6.89
N ALA A 344 50.75 -24.56 7.08
CA ALA A 344 50.63 -23.38 6.23
C ALA A 344 51.49 -23.54 4.96
N ALA A 345 50.95 -23.19 3.79
CA ALA A 345 51.72 -22.77 2.61
C ALA A 345 50.80 -22.05 1.59
N ALA A 346 51.35 -21.03 0.93
CA ALA A 346 50.65 -20.10 0.06
C ALA A 346 50.82 -20.42 -1.44
N SER A 347 49.70 -20.29 -2.20
CA SER A 347 49.56 -19.97 -3.66
C SER A 347 50.09 -20.98 -4.71
N PRO A 348 49.75 -20.86 -6.03
CA PRO A 348 48.52 -20.41 -6.71
C PRO A 348 48.06 -21.39 -7.84
N GLU A 349 46.79 -21.78 -7.94
CA GLU A 349 46.30 -22.53 -9.12
C GLU A 349 44.83 -22.18 -9.48
N TRP A 350 44.67 -21.09 -10.24
CA TRP A 350 43.45 -20.75 -10.97
C TRP A 350 43.62 -21.14 -12.44
N SER A 351 43.49 -22.43 -12.78
CA SER A 351 43.59 -22.85 -14.19
C SER A 351 43.00 -24.23 -14.49
N ARG A 352 41.81 -24.58 -13.96
CA ARG A 352 41.09 -25.78 -14.46
C ARG A 352 39.60 -25.76 -14.11
N CYS A 353 38.80 -25.03 -14.90
CA CYS A 353 37.37 -25.28 -15.05
C CYS A 353 36.90 -24.73 -16.40
N GLY A 354 37.22 -25.47 -17.46
CA GLY A 354 36.76 -25.19 -18.81
C GLY A 354 36.22 -26.45 -19.47
N ARG A 355 34.98 -26.34 -19.96
CA ARG A 355 34.34 -27.11 -21.06
C ARG A 355 33.91 -28.55 -20.75
N ARG A 356 32.59 -28.75 -20.71
CA ARG A 356 31.95 -29.95 -21.31
C ARG A 356 30.75 -29.51 -22.18
N PRO A 357 30.51 -30.15 -23.35
CA PRO A 357 29.50 -29.71 -24.32
C PRO A 357 28.14 -30.40 -24.14
N TRP A 358 27.07 -29.72 -24.59
CA TRP A 358 25.68 -30.18 -24.61
C TRP A 358 25.42 -31.27 -25.67
N PRO A 359 24.50 -32.24 -25.44
CA PRO A 359 24.13 -33.24 -26.45
C PRO A 359 23.10 -32.68 -27.46
N ARG A 360 23.25 -33.05 -28.74
CA ARG A 360 22.31 -32.74 -29.84
C ARG A 360 21.23 -33.83 -30.00
N PRO A 361 20.04 -33.52 -30.55
CA PRO A 361 18.97 -34.50 -30.78
C PRO A 361 19.14 -35.27 -32.11
N PRO A 362 18.52 -36.46 -32.27
CA PRO A 362 18.67 -37.28 -33.47
C PRO A 362 17.59 -36.98 -34.53
N HIS A 363 18.01 -36.97 -35.79
CA HIS A 363 17.15 -37.18 -36.96
C HIS A 363 17.75 -38.29 -37.82
N ALA A 364 16.96 -39.33 -38.05
CA ALA A 364 16.88 -40.11 -39.26
C ALA A 364 15.42 -40.61 -39.37
#